data_AF-A0A4Q7NGI7-F1
#
_entry.id   AF-A0A4Q7NGI7-F1
#
_cell.length_a   1.000
_cell.length_b   1.000
_cell.length_c   1.000
_cell.angle_alpha   90.00
_cell.angle_beta   90.00
_cell.angle_gamma   90.00
#
_symmetry.space_group_name_H-M   'P 1'
#
loop_
_entity.id
_entity.type
_entity.pdbx_description
1 polymer ?
#
loop_
_entity_poly.entity_id
_entity_poly.type
_entity_poly.pdbx_seq_one_letter_code
_entity_poly.pdbx_strand_id
1 'polypeptide(L)'
;MPLSPEDVANKQFTSNRFGRGYDEAEVDDFLDEVEAELRRLHGENEELRSKLAQVQRALSEAQARLARGEAGPFTGSHPVAGAGTGAHQVPTGSHPVAPVPQPQPVAEPAPAPAPAPAPAPVVTGGAEQAAGILALAQRTADEYVAEARSQAERILGEARTEAEQLTGEARAEAERVQAEARAEADRVQTEARQRSEQLVREADERHRETLGSLENERVVLERRVEELRTFEREYRTRLRSFVEGHLSGLDAGTVAPSVG
;
A
#
# COMPACT_ATOMS: atom_id res chain seq x y z
N MET A 1 3.50 -27.74 14.26
CA MET A 1 2.19 -27.53 13.62
C MET A 1 1.74 -26.15 14.07
N PRO A 2 1.69 -25.13 13.20
CA PRO A 2 1.14 -23.84 13.58
C PRO A 2 -0.37 -24.00 13.84
N LEU A 3 -0.89 -23.29 14.83
CA LEU A 3 -2.32 -23.28 15.17
C LEU A 3 -3.09 -22.66 14.00
N SER A 4 -4.11 -23.37 13.50
CA SER A 4 -5.07 -22.82 12.54
C SER A 4 -6.02 -21.86 13.26
N PRO A 5 -6.54 -20.81 12.60
CA PRO A 5 -7.66 -20.04 13.13
C PRO A 5 -8.84 -20.94 13.56
N GLU A 6 -9.11 -22.00 12.78
CA GLU A 6 -10.17 -22.96 13.11
C GLU A 6 -9.87 -23.78 14.38
N ASP A 7 -8.59 -23.96 14.72
CA ASP A 7 -8.20 -24.65 15.96
C ASP A 7 -8.48 -23.80 17.21
N VAL A 8 -8.49 -22.47 17.05
CA VAL A 8 -8.81 -21.50 18.12
C VAL A 8 -10.32 -21.41 18.31
N ALA A 9 -11.10 -21.31 17.23
CA ALA A 9 -12.56 -21.27 17.32
C ALA A 9 -13.18 -22.55 17.89
N ASN A 10 -12.59 -23.72 17.60
CA ASN A 10 -13.08 -24.99 18.10
C ASN A 10 -12.52 -25.34 19.50
N LYS A 11 -11.76 -24.45 20.13
CA LYS A 11 -11.10 -24.73 21.41
C LYS A 11 -12.11 -24.65 22.56
N GLN A 12 -12.41 -25.81 23.16
CA GLN A 12 -13.20 -25.87 24.39
C GLN A 12 -12.29 -25.95 25.62
N PHE A 13 -12.52 -25.04 26.57
CA PHE A 13 -11.86 -25.05 27.87
C PHE A 13 -12.74 -25.75 28.92
N THR A 14 -12.13 -26.46 29.87
CA THR A 14 -12.86 -27.10 30.96
C THR A 14 -13.28 -26.06 32.01
N SER A 15 -14.58 -25.87 32.23
CA SER A 15 -15.09 -24.94 33.26
C SER A 15 -14.82 -25.48 34.67
N ASN A 16 -14.10 -24.70 35.49
CA ASN A 16 -13.78 -25.07 36.88
C ASN A 16 -14.83 -24.49 37.84
N ARG A 17 -15.74 -25.33 38.34
CA ARG A 17 -16.85 -24.90 39.22
C ARG A 17 -16.43 -24.51 40.65
N PHE A 18 -15.20 -24.81 41.08
CA PHE A 18 -14.78 -24.67 42.49
C PHE A 18 -13.47 -23.88 42.71
N GLY A 19 -13.09 -22.94 41.84
CA GLY A 19 -11.89 -22.10 42.03
C GLY A 19 -11.89 -20.78 41.24
N ARG A 20 -10.85 -19.96 41.41
CA ARG A 20 -10.60 -18.76 40.55
C ARG A 20 -10.20 -19.24 39.15
N GLY A 21 -11.17 -19.26 38.23
CA GLY A 21 -10.95 -19.42 36.79
C GLY A 21 -10.93 -18.06 36.10
N TYR A 22 -10.56 -18.06 34.83
CA TYR A 22 -10.82 -16.94 33.94
C TYR A 22 -12.33 -16.83 33.67
N ASP A 23 -12.82 -15.61 33.45
CA ASP A 23 -14.20 -15.39 33.02
C ASP A 23 -14.37 -15.94 31.60
N GLU A 24 -15.40 -16.76 31.39
CA GLU A 24 -15.67 -17.40 30.10
C GLU A 24 -15.93 -16.36 29.01
N ALA A 25 -16.64 -15.27 29.32
CA ALA A 25 -16.93 -14.21 28.36
C ALA A 25 -15.67 -13.42 27.97
N GLU A 26 -14.81 -13.11 28.93
CA GLU A 26 -13.54 -12.40 28.67
C GLU A 26 -12.56 -13.26 27.87
N VAL A 27 -12.57 -14.58 28.11
CA VAL A 27 -11.79 -15.53 27.32
C VAL A 27 -12.34 -15.63 25.91
N ASP A 28 -13.66 -15.74 25.73
CA ASP A 28 -14.28 -15.81 24.41
C ASP A 28 -14.00 -14.54 23.56
N ASP A 29 -14.16 -13.35 24.15
CA ASP A 29 -13.83 -12.08 23.48
C ASP A 29 -12.35 -12.03 23.04
N PHE A 30 -11.44 -12.50 23.90
CA PHE A 30 -10.01 -12.57 23.57
C PHE A 30 -9.71 -13.60 22.47
N LEU A 31 -10.42 -14.74 22.44
CA LEU A 31 -10.25 -15.75 21.39
C LEU A 31 -10.74 -15.25 20.03
N ASP A 32 -11.81 -14.46 19.99
CA ASP A 32 -12.30 -13.82 18.77
C ASP A 32 -11.25 -12.85 18.18
N GLU A 33 -10.61 -12.05 19.04
CA GLU A 33 -9.50 -11.18 18.63
C GLU A 33 -8.30 -11.98 18.09
N VAL A 34 -7.91 -13.04 18.79
CA VAL A 34 -6.81 -13.92 18.38
C VAL A 34 -7.13 -14.64 17.06
N GLU A 35 -8.36 -15.08 16.86
CA GLU A 35 -8.80 -15.74 15.63
C GLU A 35 -8.75 -14.77 14.44
N ALA A 36 -9.29 -13.56 14.61
CA ALA A 36 -9.26 -12.52 13.58
C ALA A 36 -7.82 -12.17 13.16
N GLU A 37 -6.92 -12.05 14.14
CA GLU A 37 -5.52 -11.73 13.91
C GLU A 37 -4.77 -12.90 13.26
N LEU A 38 -5.06 -14.15 13.66
CA LEU A 38 -4.50 -15.32 13.00
C LEU A 38 -4.96 -15.42 11.54
N ARG A 39 -6.24 -15.15 11.23
CA ARG A 39 -6.71 -15.11 9.84
C ARG A 39 -5.97 -14.04 9.04
N ARG A 40 -5.79 -12.84 9.61
CA ARG A 40 -5.04 -11.74 8.98
C ARG A 40 -3.60 -12.14 8.68
N LEU A 41 -2.87 -12.67 9.67
CA LEU A 41 -1.47 -13.08 9.53
C LEU A 41 -1.28 -14.24 8.53
N HIS A 42 -2.23 -15.18 8.49
CA HIS A 42 -2.20 -16.26 7.50
C HIS A 42 -2.44 -15.72 6.09
N GLY A 43 -3.43 -14.83 5.90
CA GLY A 43 -3.67 -14.17 4.62
C GLY A 43 -2.48 -13.37 4.13
N GLU A 44 -1.83 -12.60 5.01
CA GLU A 44 -0.60 -11.86 4.69
C GLU A 44 0.56 -12.80 4.35
N ASN A 45 0.70 -13.93 5.05
CA ASN A 45 1.71 -14.93 4.70
C ASN A 45 1.47 -15.53 3.32
N GLU A 46 0.22 -15.85 2.98
CA GLU A 46 -0.14 -16.37 1.66
C GLU A 46 0.12 -15.34 0.55
N GLU A 47 -0.23 -14.07 0.80
CA GLU A 47 0.04 -12.98 -0.13
C GLU A 47 1.55 -12.77 -0.31
N LEU A 48 2.33 -12.76 0.77
CA LEU A 48 3.79 -12.63 0.71
C LEU A 48 4.43 -13.82 0.00
N ARG A 49 3.96 -15.05 0.25
CA ARG A 49 4.42 -16.26 -0.47
C ARG A 49 4.10 -16.17 -1.96
N SER A 50 2.91 -15.67 -2.32
CA SER A 50 2.52 -15.43 -3.72
C SER A 50 3.41 -14.38 -4.38
N LYS A 51 3.67 -13.24 -3.72
CA LYS A 51 4.57 -12.18 -4.20
C LYS A 51 6.00 -12.73 -4.39
N LEU A 52 6.51 -13.50 -3.44
CA LEU A 52 7.84 -14.11 -3.52
C LEU A 52 7.91 -15.09 -4.70
N ALA A 53 6.90 -15.93 -4.88
CA ALA A 53 6.83 -16.85 -6.02
C ALA A 53 6.77 -16.12 -7.37
N GLN A 54 6.07 -14.99 -7.46
CA GLN A 54 6.03 -14.15 -8.66
C GLN A 54 7.39 -13.52 -8.96
N VAL A 55 8.05 -12.94 -7.95
CA VAL A 55 9.39 -12.36 -8.09
C VAL A 55 10.41 -13.43 -8.48
N GLN A 56 10.34 -14.63 -7.89
CA GLN A 56 11.20 -15.75 -8.25
C GLN A 56 10.99 -16.19 -9.70
N ARG A 57 9.74 -16.23 -10.18
CA ARG A 57 9.45 -16.52 -11.60
C ARG A 57 10.03 -15.45 -12.51
N ALA A 58 9.75 -14.18 -12.25
CA ALA A 58 10.27 -13.05 -13.02
C ALA A 58 11.82 -13.04 -13.03
N LEU A 59 12.46 -13.36 -11.91
CA LEU A 59 13.91 -13.49 -11.82
C LEU A 59 14.43 -14.66 -12.64
N SER A 60 13.78 -15.83 -12.57
CA SER A 60 14.17 -17.01 -13.37
C SER A 60 14.00 -16.76 -14.87
N GLU A 61 12.96 -16.04 -15.28
CA GLU A 61 12.73 -15.63 -16.65
C GLU A 61 13.80 -14.64 -17.12
N ALA A 62 14.13 -13.64 -16.29
CA ALA A 62 15.22 -12.70 -16.56
C ALA A 62 16.59 -13.40 -16.66
N GLN A 63 16.87 -14.35 -15.76
CA GLN A 63 18.08 -15.18 -15.81
C GLN A 63 18.13 -16.06 -17.07
N ALA A 64 17.01 -16.67 -17.48
CA ALA A 64 16.92 -17.45 -18.71
C ALA A 64 17.06 -16.58 -19.97
N ARG A 65 16.64 -15.31 -19.93
CA ARG A 65 16.85 -14.34 -21.02
C ARG A 65 18.31 -13.89 -21.11
N LEU A 66 18.95 -13.64 -19.97
CA LEU A 66 20.39 -13.36 -19.90
C LEU A 66 21.23 -14.55 -20.40
N ALA A 67 20.87 -15.78 -20.03
CA ALA A 67 21.54 -16.99 -20.51
C ALA A 67 21.36 -17.22 -22.02
N ARG A 68 20.26 -16.74 -22.61
CA ARG A 68 20.00 -16.75 -24.06
C ARG A 68 20.62 -15.56 -24.81
N GLY A 69 21.27 -14.62 -24.11
CA GLY A 69 21.89 -13.44 -24.73
C GLY A 69 20.91 -12.38 -25.22
N GLU A 70 19.63 -12.46 -24.83
CA GLU A 70 18.58 -11.51 -25.23
C GLU A 70 18.51 -10.35 -24.23
N ALA A 71 19.37 -9.35 -24.38
CA ALA A 71 19.28 -8.09 -23.65
C ALA A 71 18.25 -7.16 -24.34
N GLY A 72 16.98 -7.27 -23.94
CA GLY A 72 15.90 -6.37 -24.34
C GLY A 72 15.29 -5.60 -23.15
N PRO A 73 14.67 -4.43 -23.35
CA PRO A 73 14.25 -3.54 -22.27
C PRO A 73 13.16 -4.15 -21.40
N PHE A 74 13.23 -3.86 -20.10
CA PHE A 74 12.28 -4.28 -19.07
C PHE A 74 10.87 -3.71 -19.36
N THR A 75 9.98 -4.51 -19.96
CA THR A 75 8.54 -4.19 -20.00
C THR A 75 7.90 -4.67 -18.69
N GLY A 76 7.99 -3.83 -17.66
CA GLY A 76 7.19 -3.99 -16.46
C GLY A 76 5.73 -3.67 -16.77
N SER A 77 4.96 -4.66 -17.22
CA SER A 77 3.50 -4.60 -17.27
C SER A 77 2.92 -5.30 -16.04
N HIS A 78 2.69 -4.53 -14.98
CA HIS A 78 1.76 -4.93 -13.92
C HIS A 78 0.34 -5.02 -14.50
N PRO A 79 -0.40 -6.12 -14.33
CA PRO A 79 -1.83 -6.14 -14.63
C PRO A 79 -2.59 -5.54 -13.44
N VAL A 80 -3.18 -4.35 -13.64
CA VAL A 80 -4.25 -3.86 -12.77
C VAL A 80 -5.51 -4.63 -13.13
N ALA A 81 -5.96 -5.48 -12.21
CA ALA A 81 -7.26 -6.14 -12.28
C ALA A 81 -8.36 -5.10 -11.99
N GLY A 82 -9.20 -4.83 -13.00
CA GLY A 82 -10.46 -4.12 -12.87
C GLY A 82 -11.59 -5.00 -13.36
N ALA A 83 -12.38 -5.55 -12.43
CA ALA A 83 -13.62 -6.26 -12.70
C ALA A 83 -14.73 -5.26 -13.06
N GLY A 84 -15.45 -5.51 -14.15
CA GLY A 84 -16.56 -4.68 -14.64
C GLY A 84 -17.34 -5.40 -15.74
N THR A 85 -18.22 -6.30 -15.31
CA THR A 85 -19.11 -7.14 -16.11
C THR A 85 -20.19 -6.31 -16.82
N GLY A 86 -20.41 -6.53 -18.12
CA GLY A 86 -21.48 -5.89 -18.89
C GLY A 86 -21.55 -6.33 -20.35
N ALA A 87 -22.42 -7.30 -20.62
CA ALA A 87 -22.59 -8.04 -21.87
C ALA A 87 -22.88 -7.21 -23.14
N HIS A 88 -22.26 -7.60 -24.25
CA HIS A 88 -22.98 -7.70 -25.53
C HIS A 88 -22.46 -8.86 -26.39
N GLN A 89 -23.41 -9.46 -27.10
CA GLN A 89 -23.36 -10.79 -27.71
C GLN A 89 -22.62 -10.83 -29.06
N VAL A 90 -22.24 -12.08 -29.38
CA VAL A 90 -21.68 -12.68 -30.59
C VAL A 90 -22.30 -12.15 -31.92
N PRO A 91 -21.56 -12.14 -33.04
CA PRO A 91 -21.54 -13.34 -33.88
C PRO A 91 -20.16 -13.70 -34.46
N THR A 92 -19.81 -14.97 -34.32
CA THR A 92 -18.76 -15.65 -35.07
C THR A 92 -19.35 -16.05 -36.42
N GLY A 93 -18.81 -15.47 -37.49
CA GLY A 93 -19.24 -15.73 -38.86
C GLY A 93 -18.20 -15.25 -39.88
N SER A 94 -17.12 -16.02 -40.00
CA SER A 94 -16.37 -16.29 -41.24
C SER A 94 -16.24 -15.18 -42.31
N HIS A 95 -15.15 -14.42 -42.23
CA HIS A 95 -14.31 -14.08 -43.39
C HIS A 95 -12.83 -14.22 -42.98
N PRO A 96 -11.99 -14.89 -43.80
CA PRO A 96 -10.58 -15.11 -43.45
C PRO A 96 -9.78 -13.83 -43.68
N VAL A 97 -9.25 -13.25 -42.61
CA VAL A 97 -8.24 -12.19 -42.70
C VAL A 97 -6.89 -12.84 -42.97
N ALA A 98 -6.27 -12.41 -44.06
CA ALA A 98 -4.97 -12.86 -44.52
C ALA A 98 -3.87 -12.66 -43.46
N PRO A 99 -2.87 -13.56 -43.42
CA PRO A 99 -1.78 -13.50 -42.46
C PRO A 99 -0.86 -12.31 -42.77
N VAL A 100 -0.61 -11.48 -41.74
CA VAL A 100 0.47 -10.50 -41.78
C VAL A 100 1.81 -11.26 -41.75
N PRO A 101 2.74 -11.02 -42.69
CA PRO A 101 3.97 -11.80 -42.81
C PRO A 101 4.98 -11.44 -41.72
N GLN A 102 5.69 -12.45 -41.25
CA GLN A 102 6.82 -12.36 -40.32
C GLN A 102 7.94 -11.46 -40.90
N PRO A 103 8.69 -10.71 -40.09
CA PRO A 103 9.91 -10.04 -40.52
C PRO A 103 10.97 -11.10 -40.78
N GLN A 104 11.22 -11.36 -42.05
CA GLN A 104 12.36 -12.16 -42.51
C GLN A 104 13.67 -11.41 -42.19
N PRO A 105 14.75 -12.13 -41.87
CA PRO A 105 16.06 -11.53 -41.72
C PRO A 105 16.44 -10.90 -43.05
N VAL A 106 16.85 -9.63 -43.02
CA VAL A 106 17.35 -8.93 -44.20
C VAL A 106 18.55 -9.73 -44.69
N ALA A 107 18.32 -10.49 -45.75
CA ALA A 107 19.35 -11.16 -46.50
C ALA A 107 20.35 -10.08 -46.95
N GLU A 108 21.61 -10.36 -46.63
CA GLU A 108 22.77 -9.95 -47.41
C GLU A 108 22.38 -9.76 -48.89
N PRO A 109 22.74 -8.63 -49.52
CA PRO A 109 22.40 -8.40 -50.92
C PRO A 109 23.14 -9.45 -51.75
N ALA A 110 22.42 -10.52 -52.10
CA ALA A 110 22.88 -11.48 -53.08
C ALA A 110 23.17 -10.74 -54.40
N PRO A 111 24.27 -11.08 -55.07
CA PRO A 111 24.74 -10.39 -56.25
C PRO A 111 23.70 -10.52 -57.37
N ALA A 112 23.29 -9.39 -57.93
CA ALA A 112 22.52 -9.38 -59.17
C ALA A 112 23.28 -10.17 -60.27
N PRO A 113 22.57 -10.88 -61.15
CA PRO A 113 23.18 -11.73 -62.17
C PRO A 113 24.06 -10.89 -63.07
N ALA A 114 25.28 -11.38 -63.30
CA ALA A 114 26.20 -10.82 -64.28
C ALA A 114 25.47 -10.65 -65.63
N PRO A 115 25.47 -9.45 -66.23
CA PRO A 115 24.95 -9.26 -67.57
C PRO A 115 25.81 -10.08 -68.55
N ALA A 116 25.16 -10.80 -69.46
CA ALA A 116 25.81 -11.47 -70.57
C ALA A 116 26.70 -10.49 -71.36
N PRO A 117 27.87 -10.92 -71.86
CA PRO A 117 28.83 -10.03 -72.50
C PRO A 117 28.27 -9.56 -73.85
N ALA A 118 27.81 -8.32 -73.90
CA ALA A 118 27.59 -7.62 -75.16
C ALA A 118 28.94 -7.39 -75.86
N PRO A 119 29.02 -7.51 -77.19
CA PRO A 119 30.27 -7.40 -77.94
C PRO A 119 30.86 -5.99 -77.74
N ALA A 120 32.12 -5.93 -77.34
CA ALA A 120 32.86 -4.70 -77.15
C ALA A 120 32.87 -3.87 -78.45
N PRO A 121 32.39 -2.61 -78.45
CA PRO A 121 32.74 -1.71 -79.52
C PRO A 121 34.24 -1.45 -79.39
N VAL A 122 34.99 -1.84 -80.42
CA VAL A 122 36.42 -1.56 -80.53
C VAL A 122 36.56 -0.05 -80.72
N VAL A 123 36.72 0.69 -79.63
CA VAL A 123 37.11 2.11 -79.67
C VAL A 123 38.62 2.15 -79.86
N THR A 124 39.06 1.93 -81.09
CA THR A 124 40.43 2.25 -81.49
C THR A 124 40.56 3.75 -81.64
N GLY A 125 41.04 4.40 -80.57
CA GLY A 125 41.40 5.82 -80.53
C GLY A 125 40.72 6.55 -79.37
N GLY A 126 41.45 6.76 -78.27
CA GLY A 126 40.98 7.61 -77.17
C GLY A 126 41.30 7.16 -75.73
N ALA A 127 42.50 6.61 -75.44
CA ALA A 127 42.88 6.27 -74.06
C ALA A 127 42.80 7.49 -73.09
N GLU A 128 43.01 8.70 -73.62
CA GLU A 128 42.84 9.96 -72.89
C GLU A 128 41.35 10.30 -72.61
N GLN A 129 40.43 9.91 -73.50
CA GLN A 129 39.00 10.17 -73.35
C GLN A 129 38.35 9.21 -72.33
N ALA A 130 38.78 7.94 -72.27
CA ALA A 130 38.35 6.99 -71.25
C ALA A 130 38.85 7.36 -69.83
N ALA A 131 40.11 7.83 -69.73
CA ALA A 131 40.65 8.35 -68.47
C ALA A 131 39.91 9.60 -67.99
N GLY A 132 39.52 10.49 -68.92
CA GLY A 132 38.70 11.66 -68.61
C GLY A 132 37.31 11.32 -68.08
N ILE A 133 36.65 10.29 -68.64
CA ILE A 133 35.34 9.82 -68.17
C ILE A 133 35.46 9.16 -66.79
N LEU A 134 36.50 8.38 -66.53
CA LEU A 134 36.77 7.80 -65.20
C LEU A 134 37.05 8.88 -64.15
N ALA A 135 37.84 9.90 -64.49
CA ALA A 135 38.11 11.03 -63.60
C ALA A 135 36.85 11.84 -63.29
N LEU A 136 35.96 12.01 -64.28
CA LEU A 136 34.65 12.63 -64.08
C LEU A 136 33.75 11.76 -63.18
N ALA A 137 33.70 10.45 -63.42
CA ALA A 137 32.93 9.52 -62.60
C ALA A 137 33.41 9.49 -61.15
N GLN A 138 34.72 9.48 -60.92
CA GLN A 138 35.31 9.52 -59.59
C GLN A 138 35.00 10.84 -58.88
N ARG A 139 35.11 11.98 -59.58
CA ARG A 139 34.72 13.28 -59.04
C ARG A 139 33.24 13.32 -58.64
N THR A 140 32.35 12.79 -59.49
CA THR A 140 30.91 12.72 -59.16
C THR A 140 30.64 11.80 -57.97
N ALA A 141 31.36 10.69 -57.86
CA ALA A 141 31.23 9.77 -56.73
C ALA A 141 31.69 10.44 -55.41
N ASP A 142 32.82 11.16 -55.45
CA ASP A 142 33.34 11.90 -54.30
C ASP A 142 32.36 13.01 -53.87
N GLU A 143 31.74 13.71 -54.83
CA GLU A 143 30.69 14.70 -54.56
C GLU A 143 29.45 14.08 -53.90
N TYR A 144 28.94 12.96 -54.41
CA TYR A 144 27.81 12.26 -53.80
C TYR A 144 28.12 11.76 -52.37
N VAL A 145 29.35 11.29 -52.14
CA VAL A 145 29.79 10.87 -50.81
C VAL A 145 29.88 12.06 -49.85
N ALA A 146 30.40 13.20 -50.31
CA ALA A 146 30.46 14.41 -49.50
C ALA A 146 29.06 14.94 -49.16
N GLU A 147 28.14 14.94 -50.14
CA GLU A 147 26.76 15.35 -49.93
C GLU A 147 26.04 14.41 -48.95
N ALA A 148 26.14 13.10 -49.14
CA ALA A 148 25.54 12.11 -48.26
C ALA A 148 26.07 12.23 -46.81
N ARG A 149 27.37 12.49 -46.63
CA ARG A 149 27.96 12.74 -45.30
C ARG A 149 27.37 14.01 -44.67
N SER A 150 27.28 15.10 -45.41
CA SER A 150 26.69 16.35 -44.91
C SER A 150 25.21 16.20 -44.54
N GLN A 151 24.45 15.43 -45.33
CA GLN A 151 23.05 15.11 -45.07
C GLN A 151 22.93 14.25 -43.80
N ALA A 152 23.78 13.24 -43.64
CA ALA A 152 23.80 12.39 -42.45
C ALA A 152 24.17 13.19 -41.19
N GLU A 153 25.18 14.06 -41.25
CA GLU A 153 25.57 14.92 -40.14
C GLU A 153 24.44 15.86 -39.70
N ARG A 154 23.69 16.42 -40.66
CA ARG A 154 22.52 17.26 -40.36
C ARG A 154 21.43 16.48 -39.65
N ILE A 155 21.05 15.32 -40.17
CA ILE A 155 20.01 14.46 -39.58
C ILE A 155 20.42 14.01 -38.18
N LEU A 156 21.69 13.63 -37.98
CA LEU A 156 22.19 13.26 -36.66
C LEU A 156 22.20 14.45 -35.68
N GLY A 157 22.51 15.66 -36.16
CA GLY A 157 22.46 16.88 -35.35
C GLY A 157 21.03 17.25 -34.92
N GLU A 158 20.08 17.17 -35.86
CA GLU A 158 18.65 17.38 -35.61
C GLU A 158 18.11 16.34 -34.61
N ALA A 159 18.32 15.04 -34.89
CA ALA A 159 17.87 13.96 -34.02
C ALA A 159 18.49 14.05 -32.61
N ARG A 160 19.75 14.48 -32.51
CA ARG A 160 20.40 14.71 -31.21
C ARG A 160 19.77 15.87 -30.46
N THR A 161 19.50 16.99 -31.14
CA THR A 161 18.85 18.15 -30.52
C THR A 161 17.44 17.81 -30.05
N GLU A 162 16.67 17.09 -30.85
CA GLU A 162 15.34 16.60 -30.48
C GLU A 162 15.39 15.64 -29.29
N ALA A 163 16.36 14.72 -29.26
CA ALA A 163 16.54 13.82 -28.12
C ALA A 163 16.93 14.58 -26.84
N GLU A 164 17.80 15.58 -26.94
CA GLU A 164 18.17 16.45 -25.82
C GLU A 164 16.97 17.26 -25.32
N GLN A 165 16.13 17.78 -26.22
CA GLN A 165 14.88 18.46 -25.87
C GLN A 165 13.89 17.53 -25.17
N LEU A 166 13.59 16.37 -25.75
CA LEU A 166 12.64 15.41 -25.18
C LEU A 166 13.09 14.93 -23.80
N THR A 167 14.39 14.66 -23.63
CA THR A 167 14.93 14.27 -22.32
C THR A 167 14.94 15.44 -21.32
N GLY A 168 15.08 16.68 -21.78
CA GLY A 168 14.94 17.88 -20.94
C GLY A 168 13.51 18.07 -20.46
N GLU A 169 12.53 17.98 -21.37
CA GLU A 169 11.10 18.09 -21.06
C GLU A 169 10.64 17.00 -20.10
N ALA A 170 10.99 15.73 -20.38
CA ALA A 170 10.64 14.62 -19.51
C ALA A 170 11.25 14.76 -18.10
N ARG A 171 12.49 15.29 -18.00
CA ARG A 171 13.12 15.57 -16.70
C ARG A 171 12.41 16.72 -15.98
N ALA A 172 12.10 17.82 -16.66
CA ALA A 172 11.40 18.95 -16.06
C ALA A 172 9.99 18.57 -15.57
N GLU A 173 9.27 17.75 -16.34
CA GLU A 173 7.98 17.22 -15.92
C GLU A 173 8.12 16.29 -14.71
N ALA A 174 9.10 15.38 -14.71
CA ALA A 174 9.37 14.51 -13.57
C ALA A 174 9.72 15.31 -12.31
N GLU A 175 10.53 16.36 -12.43
CA GLU A 175 10.86 17.26 -11.32
C GLU A 175 9.63 17.99 -10.79
N ARG A 176 8.74 18.46 -11.68
CA ARG A 176 7.49 19.10 -11.29
C ARG A 176 6.59 18.13 -10.51
N VAL A 177 6.36 16.93 -11.03
CA VAL A 177 5.54 15.91 -10.36
C VAL A 177 6.14 15.52 -9.01
N GLN A 178 7.47 15.39 -8.92
CA GLN A 178 8.13 15.12 -7.64
C GLN A 178 7.99 16.27 -6.64
N ALA A 179 8.09 17.52 -7.10
CA ALA A 179 7.92 18.69 -6.24
C ALA A 179 6.48 18.78 -5.71
N GLU A 180 5.50 18.56 -6.57
CA GLU A 180 4.07 18.53 -6.21
C GLU A 180 3.78 17.41 -5.20
N ALA A 181 4.25 16.18 -5.47
CA ALA A 181 4.06 15.04 -4.57
C ALA A 181 4.73 15.27 -3.21
N ARG A 182 5.92 15.88 -3.17
CA ARG A 182 6.59 16.24 -1.91
C ARG A 182 5.81 17.31 -1.14
N ALA A 183 5.35 18.36 -1.82
CA ALA A 183 4.56 19.41 -1.20
C ALA A 183 3.23 18.88 -0.63
N GLU A 184 2.58 17.95 -1.34
CA GLU A 184 1.37 17.29 -0.86
C GLU A 184 1.66 16.39 0.35
N ALA A 185 2.73 15.60 0.31
CA ALA A 185 3.15 14.78 1.44
C ALA A 185 3.43 15.62 2.70
N ASP A 186 4.12 16.76 2.55
CA ASP A 186 4.41 17.68 3.66
C ASP A 186 3.13 18.31 4.24
N ARG A 187 2.15 18.64 3.38
CA ARG A 187 0.83 19.11 3.82
C ARG A 187 0.09 18.05 4.61
N VAL A 188 0.00 16.83 4.10
CA VAL A 188 -0.68 15.71 4.77
C VAL A 188 -0.01 15.41 6.11
N GLN A 189 1.33 15.42 6.18
CA GLN A 189 2.06 15.24 7.45
C GLN A 189 1.76 16.36 8.45
N THR A 190 1.72 17.60 7.99
CA THR A 190 1.43 18.75 8.86
C THR A 190 0.01 18.69 9.40
N GLU A 191 -0.97 18.39 8.54
CA GLU A 191 -2.37 18.21 8.96
C GLU A 191 -2.53 17.04 9.93
N ALA A 192 -1.89 15.90 9.64
CA ALA A 192 -1.94 14.73 10.52
C ALA A 192 -1.35 15.04 11.90
N ARG A 193 -0.20 15.73 11.95
CA ARG A 193 0.41 16.18 13.22
C ARG A 193 -0.52 17.13 13.98
N GLN A 194 -1.09 18.13 13.31
CA GLN A 194 -2.02 19.07 13.94
C GLN A 194 -3.27 18.37 14.48
N ARG A 195 -3.87 17.45 13.72
CA ARG A 195 -5.02 16.65 14.18
C ARG A 195 -4.65 15.79 15.38
N SER A 196 -3.48 15.15 15.36
CA SER A 196 -2.99 14.36 16.49
C SER A 196 -2.83 15.22 17.74
N GLU A 197 -2.22 16.40 17.62
CA GLU A 197 -2.06 17.32 18.76
C GLU A 197 -3.41 17.80 19.30
N GLN A 198 -4.37 18.09 18.41
CA GLN A 198 -5.72 18.47 18.82
C GLN A 198 -6.42 17.35 19.59
N LEU A 199 -6.36 16.11 19.09
CA LEU A 199 -6.96 14.96 19.76
C LEU A 199 -6.35 14.72 21.15
N VAL A 200 -5.03 14.88 21.28
CA VAL A 200 -4.35 14.76 22.58
C VAL A 200 -4.83 15.84 23.54
N ARG A 201 -4.93 17.10 23.08
CA ARG A 201 -5.43 18.20 23.91
C ARG A 201 -6.87 17.96 24.36
N GLU A 202 -7.73 17.53 23.45
CA GLU A 202 -9.13 17.22 23.75
C GLU A 202 -9.25 16.05 24.73
N ALA A 203 -8.46 14.99 24.56
CA ALA A 203 -8.42 13.86 25.48
C ALA A 203 -7.98 14.30 26.88
N ASP A 204 -6.95 15.13 26.97
CA ASP A 204 -6.45 15.69 28.24
C ASP A 204 -7.50 16.57 28.93
N GLU A 205 -8.22 17.41 28.16
CA GLU A 205 -9.30 18.26 28.68
C GLU A 205 -10.44 17.41 29.24
N ARG A 206 -10.96 16.45 28.45
CA ARG A 206 -12.00 15.52 28.90
C ARG A 206 -11.56 14.72 30.13
N HIS A 207 -10.29 14.31 30.17
CA HIS A 207 -9.73 13.60 31.31
C HIS A 207 -9.73 14.47 32.58
N ARG A 208 -9.28 15.73 32.48
CA ARG A 208 -9.31 16.67 33.60
C ARG A 208 -10.73 16.98 34.06
N GLU A 209 -11.67 17.13 33.14
CA GLU A 209 -13.09 17.34 33.47
C GLU A 209 -13.67 16.15 34.22
N THR A 210 -13.44 14.93 33.73
CA THR A 210 -13.93 13.69 34.36
C THR A 210 -13.30 13.48 35.73
N LEU A 211 -11.99 13.70 35.87
CA LEU A 211 -11.35 13.63 37.18
C LEU A 211 -11.88 14.71 38.12
N GLY A 212 -12.10 15.93 37.63
CA GLY A 212 -12.69 17.01 38.40
C GLY A 212 -14.10 16.67 38.89
N SER A 213 -14.94 16.07 38.05
CA SER A 213 -16.28 15.64 38.45
C SER A 213 -16.22 14.52 39.49
N LEU A 214 -15.37 13.52 39.29
CA LEU A 214 -15.17 12.42 40.25
C LEU A 214 -14.63 12.92 41.59
N GLU A 215 -13.70 13.89 41.61
CA GLU A 215 -13.19 14.51 42.83
C GLU A 215 -14.32 15.23 43.58
N ASN A 216 -15.16 15.99 42.87
CA ASN A 216 -16.32 16.67 43.46
C ASN A 216 -17.33 15.67 44.05
N GLU A 217 -17.65 14.61 43.32
CA GLU A 217 -18.52 13.53 43.80
C GLU A 217 -17.94 12.85 45.04
N ARG A 218 -16.62 12.57 45.04
CA ARG A 218 -15.92 12.00 46.20
C ARG A 218 -16.11 12.89 47.43
N VAL A 219 -15.86 14.20 47.30
CA VAL A 219 -16.01 15.16 48.41
C VAL A 219 -17.45 15.21 48.92
N VAL A 220 -18.44 15.19 48.02
CA VAL A 220 -19.87 15.16 48.40
C VAL A 220 -20.21 13.87 49.15
N LEU A 221 -19.74 12.72 48.67
CA LEU A 221 -19.97 11.42 49.32
C LEU A 221 -19.26 11.35 50.69
N GLU A 222 -18.03 11.84 50.80
CA GLU A 222 -17.29 11.93 52.06
C GLU A 222 -18.06 12.74 53.10
N ARG A 223 -18.54 13.92 52.71
CA ARG A 223 -19.38 14.77 53.59
C ARG A 223 -20.66 14.03 54.01
N ARG A 224 -21.32 13.34 53.08
CA ARG A 224 -22.55 12.60 53.40
C ARG A 224 -22.29 11.45 54.37
N VAL A 225 -21.16 10.76 54.25
CA VAL A 225 -20.74 9.72 55.20
C VAL A 225 -20.54 10.31 56.60
N GLU A 226 -19.91 11.49 56.72
CA GLU A 226 -19.73 12.16 58.02
C GLU A 226 -21.06 12.61 58.65
N GLU A 227 -21.97 13.14 57.84
CA GLU A 227 -23.33 13.47 58.26
C GLU A 227 -24.07 12.24 58.79
N LEU A 228 -24.03 11.12 58.07
CA LEU A 228 -24.67 9.87 58.48
C LEU A 228 -24.06 9.30 59.75
N ARG A 229 -22.73 9.34 59.90
CA ARG A 229 -22.05 8.92 61.14
C ARG A 229 -22.45 9.77 62.34
N THR A 230 -22.63 11.07 62.14
CA THR A 230 -23.09 11.99 63.20
C THR A 230 -24.54 11.70 63.57
N PHE A 231 -25.41 11.57 62.55
CA PHE A 231 -26.80 11.17 62.75
C PHE A 231 -26.94 9.86 63.50
N GLU A 232 -26.14 8.84 63.15
CA GLU A 232 -26.14 7.55 63.83
C GLU A 232 -25.76 7.69 65.31
N ARG A 233 -24.70 8.44 65.63
CA ARG A 233 -24.28 8.67 67.02
C ARG A 233 -25.38 9.37 67.82
N GLU A 234 -26.00 10.40 67.26
CA GLU A 234 -27.10 11.11 67.90
C GLU A 234 -28.32 10.23 68.09
N TYR A 235 -28.70 9.46 67.07
CA TYR A 235 -29.83 8.54 67.11
C TYR A 235 -29.63 7.47 68.20
N ARG A 236 -28.44 6.86 68.26
CA ARG A 236 -28.10 5.88 69.32
C ARG A 236 -28.16 6.50 70.71
N THR A 237 -27.70 7.74 70.85
CA THR A 237 -27.77 8.47 72.13
C THR A 237 -29.22 8.75 72.52
N ARG A 238 -30.05 9.26 71.60
CA ARG A 238 -31.49 9.51 71.85
C ARG A 238 -32.25 8.22 72.16
N LEU A 239 -31.98 7.14 71.42
CA LEU A 239 -32.60 5.84 71.65
C LEU A 239 -32.22 5.27 73.02
N ARG A 240 -30.95 5.38 73.42
CA ARG A 240 -30.51 5.00 74.77
C ARG A 240 -31.27 5.77 75.85
N SER A 241 -31.28 7.11 75.77
CA SER A 241 -31.98 7.94 76.75
C SER A 241 -33.50 7.65 76.79
N PHE A 242 -34.12 7.36 75.65
CA PHE A 242 -35.52 6.97 75.57
C PHE A 242 -35.79 5.64 76.29
N VAL A 243 -34.96 4.62 76.05
CA VAL A 243 -35.09 3.31 76.70
C VAL A 243 -34.82 3.41 78.21
N GLU A 244 -33.78 4.13 78.64
CA GLU A 244 -33.48 4.37 80.06
C GLU A 244 -34.62 5.14 80.75
N GLY A 245 -35.22 6.12 80.07
CA GLY A 245 -36.41 6.83 80.54
C GLY A 245 -37.63 5.91 80.72
N HIS A 246 -37.85 4.97 79.79
CA HIS A 246 -38.93 3.99 79.90
C HIS A 246 -38.69 2.98 81.02
N LEU A 247 -37.45 2.50 81.20
CA LEU A 247 -37.10 1.58 82.28
C LEU A 247 -37.24 2.23 83.66
N SER A 248 -36.70 3.45 83.84
CA SER A 248 -36.84 4.20 85.10
C SER A 248 -38.30 4.52 85.44
N GLY A 249 -39.14 4.80 84.44
CA GLY A 249 -40.58 4.96 84.62
C GLY A 249 -41.30 3.68 85.08
N LEU A 250 -40.88 2.50 84.58
CA LEU A 250 -41.40 1.21 85.04
C LEU A 250 -40.94 0.89 86.47
N ASP A 251 -39.67 1.14 86.79
CA ASP A 251 -39.15 0.96 88.15
C ASP A 251 -39.90 1.86 89.15
N ALA A 252 -40.13 3.13 88.79
CA ALA A 252 -40.91 4.06 89.62
C ALA A 252 -42.38 3.64 89.76
N GLY A 253 -42.99 3.07 88.71
CA GLY A 253 -44.36 2.54 88.77
C GLY A 253 -44.48 1.23 89.56
N THR A 254 -43.39 0.47 89.70
CA THR A 254 -43.34 -0.76 90.49
C THR A 254 -43.08 -0.47 91.98
N VAL A 255 -42.44 0.66 92.29
CA VAL A 255 -42.22 1.18 93.66
C VAL A 255 -43.38 2.10 94.06
N ALA A 256 -44.57 1.55 94.22
CA ALA A 256 -45.67 2.16 94.96
C ALA A 256 -45.89 1.39 96.29
N PRO A 257 -46.37 2.04 97.37
CA PRO A 257 -45.83 1.83 98.71
C PRO A 257 -46.46 0.63 99.44
N SER A 258 -45.62 -0.23 100.02
CA SER A 258 -46.00 -1.06 101.16
C SER A 258 -46.01 -0.20 102.42
N VAL A 259 -47.16 0.38 102.77
CA VAL A 259 -47.39 0.98 104.09
C VAL A 259 -48.77 0.56 104.59
N GLY A 260 -48.79 -0.22 105.68
CA GLY A 260 -49.97 -0.51 106.50
C GLY A 260 -50.45 -1.95 106.44
#